data_AF-A0A955RXU3-F1
#
_entry.id   AF-A0A955RXU3-F1
#
_cell.length_a   1.000
_cell.length_b   1.000
_cell.length_c   1.000
_cell.angle_alpha   90.00
_cell.angle_beta   90.00
_cell.angle_gamma   90.00
#
_symmetry.space_group_name_H-M   'P 1'
#
loop_
_entity.id
_entity.type
_entity.pdbx_description
1 polymer ?
#
loop_
_entity_poly.entity_id
_entity_poly.type
_entity_poly.pdbx_seq_one_letter_code
_entity_poly.pdbx_strand_id
1 'polypeptide(L)'
;MIPLSEPRLNGKEWTYVKDCLDTGWVSTAGKYVERLENKISSYTKCKYAVAVNSGTSALQIALQLVGVGEDDEVIVPTVTFIAPVNAIRYHRAYPVFMDCDDYYNIDVEKTTDFILKETVFKNGFSINRSTKRKVKAVLPVHVFGNAAKLHELTKLCRKRNIKIVEDATESLGTFYKTGEHSGTLGD
;
A
#
# COMPACT_ATOMS: atom_id res chain seq x y z
N MET A 1 0.92 -13.37 31.96
CA MET A 1 1.51 -13.01 30.67
C MET A 1 0.44 -12.28 29.88
N ILE A 2 0.73 -11.11 29.31
CA ILE A 2 -0.22 -10.35 28.46
C ILE A 2 0.32 -10.42 27.03
N PRO A 3 -0.38 -11.05 26.07
CA PRO A 3 0.07 -11.18 24.70
C PRO A 3 -0.07 -9.86 23.93
N LEU A 4 0.77 -9.64 22.93
CA LEU A 4 0.73 -8.43 22.07
C LEU A 4 -0.44 -8.47 21.07
N SER A 5 -0.69 -9.63 20.46
CA SER A 5 -1.77 -9.82 19.48
C SER A 5 -2.23 -11.28 19.48
N GLU A 6 -3.53 -11.50 19.47
CA GLU A 6 -4.16 -12.81 19.38
C GLU A 6 -5.29 -12.80 18.34
N PRO A 7 -5.42 -13.85 17.53
CA PRO A 7 -6.50 -13.93 16.56
C PRO A 7 -7.84 -14.09 17.28
N ARG A 8 -8.84 -13.31 16.87
CA ARG A 8 -10.21 -13.45 17.38
C ARG A 8 -11.03 -14.34 16.45
N LEU A 9 -11.16 -15.61 16.82
CA LEU A 9 -11.87 -16.65 16.04
C LEU A 9 -13.17 -17.06 16.73
N ASN A 10 -14.12 -16.13 16.85
CA ASN A 10 -15.38 -16.33 17.60
C ASN A 10 -16.64 -16.23 16.71
N GLY A 11 -16.47 -16.31 15.39
CA GLY A 11 -17.54 -16.24 14.39
C GLY A 11 -17.81 -17.60 13.74
N LYS A 12 -17.84 -17.60 12.39
CA LYS A 12 -18.13 -18.78 11.56
C LYS A 12 -16.88 -19.36 10.90
N GLU A 13 -15.69 -19.02 11.40
CA GLU A 13 -14.41 -19.40 10.80
C GLU A 13 -14.31 -20.92 10.66
N TRP A 14 -14.61 -21.67 11.73
CA TRP A 14 -14.62 -23.15 11.70
C TRP A 14 -15.61 -23.70 10.67
N THR A 15 -16.82 -23.15 10.60
CA THR A 15 -17.83 -23.58 9.64
C THR A 15 -17.36 -23.38 8.20
N TYR A 16 -16.76 -22.22 7.89
CA TYR A 16 -16.31 -21.92 6.53
C TYR A 16 -15.09 -22.75 6.13
N VAL A 17 -14.13 -22.96 7.03
CA VAL A 17 -12.98 -23.83 6.77
C VAL A 17 -13.44 -25.28 6.55
N LYS A 18 -14.36 -25.78 7.39
CA LYS A 18 -14.90 -27.13 7.25
C LYS A 18 -15.64 -27.31 5.92
N ASP A 19 -16.42 -26.32 5.49
CA ASP A 19 -17.11 -26.37 4.19
C ASP A 19 -16.13 -26.47 3.00
N CYS A 20 -14.99 -25.77 3.05
CA CYS A 20 -13.95 -25.93 2.03
C CYS A 20 -13.40 -27.37 1.98
N LEU A 21 -13.18 -27.99 3.15
CA LEU A 21 -12.70 -29.37 3.25
C LEU A 21 -13.75 -30.37 2.76
N ASP A 22 -15.00 -30.21 3.19
CA ASP A 22 -16.11 -31.09 2.83
C ASP A 22 -16.40 -31.05 1.32
N THR A 23 -16.22 -29.89 0.67
CA THR A 23 -16.49 -29.69 -0.76
C THR A 23 -15.28 -29.93 -1.67
N GLY A 24 -14.07 -30.09 -1.10
CA GLY A 24 -12.83 -30.26 -1.86
C GLY A 24 -12.27 -28.98 -2.50
N TRP A 25 -12.92 -27.82 -2.33
CA TRP A 25 -12.44 -26.53 -2.84
C TRP A 25 -11.44 -25.89 -1.86
N VAL A 26 -10.23 -26.44 -1.83
CA VAL A 26 -9.18 -26.09 -0.84
C VAL A 26 -8.02 -25.25 -1.40
N SER A 27 -8.08 -24.88 -2.68
CA SER A 27 -7.00 -24.14 -3.36
C SER A 27 -7.38 -22.66 -3.57
N THR A 28 -6.73 -22.00 -4.52
CA THR A 28 -6.83 -20.56 -4.82
C THR A 28 -8.11 -20.15 -5.55
N ALA A 29 -9.05 -21.07 -5.74
CA ALA A 29 -10.34 -20.83 -6.37
C ALA A 29 -11.47 -21.38 -5.51
N GLY A 30 -12.60 -20.68 -5.50
CA GLY A 30 -13.81 -21.12 -4.81
C GLY A 30 -14.68 -19.96 -4.35
N LYS A 31 -15.93 -20.27 -3.98
CA LYS A 31 -16.96 -19.28 -3.60
C LYS A 31 -16.54 -18.32 -2.48
N TYR A 32 -15.63 -18.75 -1.60
CA TYR A 32 -15.17 -17.93 -0.47
C TYR A 32 -14.18 -16.85 -0.86
N VAL A 33 -13.38 -17.06 -1.93
CA VAL A 33 -12.46 -16.04 -2.46
C VAL A 33 -13.26 -14.90 -3.05
N GLU A 34 -14.16 -15.20 -3.99
CA GLU A 34 -15.05 -14.21 -4.62
C GLU A 34 -15.91 -13.48 -3.56
N ARG A 35 -16.43 -14.22 -2.56
CA ARG A 35 -17.20 -13.62 -1.48
C ARG A 35 -16.36 -12.68 -0.61
N LEU A 36 -15.08 -13.00 -0.36
CA LEU A 36 -14.17 -12.14 0.38
C LEU A 36 -13.90 -10.86 -0.41
N GLU A 37 -13.53 -10.98 -1.68
CA GLU A 37 -13.25 -9.86 -2.59
C GLU A 37 -14.44 -8.89 -2.66
N ASN A 38 -15.65 -9.42 -2.92
CA ASN A 38 -16.87 -8.62 -2.95
C ASN A 38 -17.17 -7.91 -1.63
N LYS A 39 -16.92 -8.58 -0.48
CA LYS A 39 -17.10 -7.97 0.84
C LYS A 39 -16.08 -6.87 1.13
N ILE A 40 -14.81 -7.08 0.77
CA ILE A 40 -13.76 -6.08 0.96
C ILE A 40 -14.06 -4.86 0.10
N SER A 41 -14.37 -5.06 -1.19
CA SER A 41 -14.75 -3.96 -2.09
C SER A 41 -15.96 -3.20 -1.59
N SER A 42 -16.98 -3.89 -1.08
CA SER A 42 -18.15 -3.23 -0.47
C SER A 42 -17.80 -2.44 0.80
N TYR A 43 -16.91 -2.97 1.63
CA TYR A 43 -16.52 -2.36 2.90
C TYR A 43 -15.65 -1.12 2.72
N THR A 44 -14.62 -1.21 1.87
CA THR A 44 -13.69 -0.12 1.58
C THR A 44 -14.26 0.87 0.57
N LYS A 45 -15.32 0.48 -0.16
CA LYS A 45 -15.90 1.19 -1.30
C LYS A 45 -14.95 1.31 -2.50
N CYS A 46 -13.89 0.49 -2.55
CA CYS A 46 -13.05 0.39 -3.75
C CYS A 46 -13.81 -0.29 -4.89
N LYS A 47 -13.44 0.02 -6.13
CA LYS A 47 -14.11 -0.53 -7.32
C LYS A 47 -13.88 -2.04 -7.48
N TYR A 48 -12.70 -2.51 -7.11
CA TYR A 48 -12.28 -3.91 -7.19
C TYR A 48 -11.40 -4.27 -6.00
N ALA A 49 -11.50 -5.51 -5.52
CA ALA A 49 -10.58 -6.10 -4.55
C ALA A 49 -10.12 -7.45 -5.09
N VAL A 50 -8.84 -7.77 -4.90
CA VAL A 50 -8.25 -9.03 -5.34
C VAL A 50 -7.57 -9.69 -4.15
N ALA A 51 -7.95 -10.92 -3.83
CA ALA A 51 -7.36 -11.68 -2.74
C ALA A 51 -6.03 -12.28 -3.18
N VAL A 52 -5.01 -12.12 -2.34
CA VAL A 52 -3.69 -12.72 -2.53
C VAL A 52 -3.24 -13.37 -1.22
N ASN A 53 -2.16 -14.16 -1.28
CA ASN A 53 -1.69 -14.97 -0.16
C ASN A 53 -1.03 -14.16 0.97
N SER A 54 -0.62 -12.90 0.74
CA SER A 54 -0.02 -12.05 1.77
C SER A 54 -0.06 -10.56 1.41
N GLY A 55 0.08 -9.68 2.41
CA GLY A 55 0.27 -8.23 2.18
C GLY A 55 1.53 -7.92 1.37
N THR A 56 2.63 -8.67 1.57
CA THR A 56 3.86 -8.49 0.77
C THR A 56 3.63 -8.79 -0.71
N SER A 57 2.89 -9.86 -1.02
CA SER A 57 2.51 -10.20 -2.39
C SER A 57 1.60 -9.13 -3.00
N ALA A 58 0.67 -8.58 -2.21
CA ALA A 58 -0.18 -7.46 -2.65
C ALA A 58 0.66 -6.24 -3.04
N LEU A 59 1.59 -5.82 -2.18
CA LEU A 59 2.48 -4.67 -2.43
C LEU A 59 3.36 -4.91 -3.66
N GLN A 60 3.93 -6.11 -3.80
CA GLN A 60 4.75 -6.45 -4.96
C GLN A 60 3.93 -6.35 -6.27
N ILE A 61 2.73 -6.93 -6.31
CA ILE A 61 1.85 -6.87 -7.50
C ILE A 61 1.41 -5.43 -7.77
N ALA A 62 1.01 -4.68 -6.74
CA ALA A 62 0.58 -3.30 -6.88
C ALA A 62 1.69 -2.41 -7.48
N LEU A 63 2.92 -2.53 -6.98
CA LEU A 63 4.09 -1.82 -7.53
C LEU A 63 4.33 -2.19 -9.00
N GLN A 64 4.19 -3.47 -9.36
CA GLN A 64 4.31 -3.92 -10.75
C GLN A 64 3.23 -3.30 -11.65
N LEU A 65 1.98 -3.25 -11.18
CA LEU A 65 0.84 -2.72 -11.93
C LEU A 65 0.94 -1.21 -12.18
N VAL A 66 1.50 -0.44 -11.24
CA VAL A 66 1.80 0.98 -11.45
C VAL A 66 3.09 1.21 -12.26
N GLY A 67 3.75 0.12 -12.68
CA GLY A 67 4.85 0.09 -13.63
C GLY A 67 6.22 0.34 -13.02
N VAL A 68 6.41 0.11 -11.71
CA VAL A 68 7.73 0.14 -11.07
C VAL A 68 8.58 -1.00 -11.62
N GLY A 69 9.78 -0.67 -12.09
CA GLY A 69 10.73 -1.64 -12.62
C GLY A 69 12.17 -1.37 -12.22
N GLU A 70 13.09 -2.00 -12.95
CA GLU A 70 14.52 -1.85 -12.71
C GLU A 70 14.96 -0.38 -12.81
N ASP A 71 15.82 0.04 -11.88
CA ASP A 71 16.37 1.40 -11.77
C ASP A 71 15.34 2.53 -11.53
N ASP A 72 14.07 2.22 -11.32
CA ASP A 72 13.12 3.20 -10.78
C ASP A 72 13.38 3.44 -9.28
N GLU A 73 12.92 4.59 -8.79
CA GLU A 73 12.90 4.95 -7.37
C GLU A 73 11.48 4.94 -6.83
N VAL A 74 11.33 4.46 -5.60
CA VAL A 74 10.06 4.48 -4.86
C VAL A 74 10.29 5.13 -3.51
N ILE A 75 9.58 6.22 -3.24
CA ILE A 75 9.64 6.91 -1.94
C ILE A 75 8.90 6.05 -0.90
N VAL A 76 9.51 5.81 0.26
CA VAL A 76 8.98 4.95 1.33
C VAL A 76 9.36 5.55 2.69
N PRO A 77 8.52 5.46 3.75
CA PRO A 77 8.89 5.94 5.07
C PRO A 77 10.06 5.15 5.68
N THR A 78 10.83 5.80 6.56
CA THR A 78 11.84 5.15 7.41
C THR A 78 11.22 4.28 8.51
N VAL A 79 10.05 4.69 9.02
CA VAL A 79 9.28 3.93 10.01
C VAL A 79 8.22 3.10 9.28
N THR A 80 8.50 1.80 9.14
CA THR A 80 7.60 0.81 8.54
C THR A 80 8.07 -0.62 8.84
N PHE A 81 7.26 -1.61 8.50
CA PHE A 81 7.71 -3.00 8.40
C PHE A 81 8.60 -3.21 7.15
N ILE A 82 9.41 -4.27 7.12
CA ILE A 82 10.37 -4.49 6.02
C ILE A 82 9.71 -4.82 4.68
N ALA A 83 8.46 -5.32 4.67
CA ALA A 83 7.77 -5.80 3.48
C ALA A 83 7.63 -4.74 2.36
N PRO A 84 7.17 -3.50 2.63
CA PRO A 84 7.29 -2.34 1.73
C PRO A 84 8.61 -2.23 0.97
N VAL A 85 9.73 -2.22 1.70
CA VAL A 85 11.06 -2.05 1.13
C VAL A 85 11.48 -3.27 0.32
N ASN A 86 11.17 -4.47 0.80
CA ASN A 86 11.43 -5.71 0.06
C ASN A 86 10.65 -5.75 -1.26
N ALA A 87 9.38 -5.35 -1.26
CA ALA A 87 8.54 -5.31 -2.46
C ALA A 87 9.14 -4.38 -3.54
N ILE A 88 9.70 -3.23 -3.13
CA ILE A 88 10.45 -2.34 -4.02
C ILE A 88 11.68 -3.06 -4.60
N ARG A 89 12.48 -3.70 -3.73
CA ARG A 89 13.72 -4.38 -4.16
C ARG A 89 13.47 -5.62 -5.02
N TYR A 90 12.34 -6.31 -4.89
CA TYR A 90 11.98 -7.44 -5.76
C TYR A 90 11.83 -7.02 -7.23
N HIS A 91 11.53 -5.76 -7.49
CA HIS A 91 11.48 -5.18 -8.85
C HIS A 91 12.82 -4.59 -9.31
N ARG A 92 13.89 -4.73 -8.52
CA ARG A 92 15.19 -4.08 -8.73
C ARG A 92 15.10 -2.54 -8.71
N ALA A 93 14.01 -1.99 -8.19
CA ALA A 93 13.82 -0.57 -7.93
C ALA A 93 14.49 -0.16 -6.60
N TYR A 94 14.78 1.13 -6.41
CA TYR A 94 15.52 1.67 -5.28
C TYR A 94 14.60 2.42 -4.30
N PRO A 95 14.61 2.07 -3.00
CA PRO A 95 13.88 2.86 -2.01
C PRO A 95 14.54 4.22 -1.81
N VAL A 96 13.73 5.27 -1.79
CA VAL A 96 14.12 6.60 -1.33
C VAL A 96 13.44 6.83 0.01
N PHE A 97 14.22 6.75 1.08
CA PHE A 97 13.70 6.88 2.42
C PHE A 97 13.28 8.31 2.72
N MET A 98 12.09 8.46 3.28
CA MET A 98 11.57 9.73 3.78
C MET A 98 11.26 9.62 5.27
N ASP A 99 11.54 10.69 6.00
CA ASP A 99 11.34 10.74 7.44
C ASP A 99 9.85 10.68 7.81
N CYS A 100 9.56 10.45 9.09
CA CYS A 100 8.19 10.35 9.60
C CYS A 100 7.68 11.63 10.25
N ASP A 101 6.35 11.77 10.30
CA ASP A 101 5.65 12.77 11.08
C ASP A 101 5.48 12.33 12.55
N ASP A 102 4.83 13.16 13.36
CA ASP A 102 4.54 12.89 14.78
C ASP A 102 3.66 11.64 15.01
N TYR A 103 3.06 11.08 13.96
CA TYR A 103 2.20 9.91 14.01
C TYR A 103 2.88 8.66 13.42
N TYR A 104 4.20 8.73 13.19
CA TYR A 104 5.01 7.67 12.58
C TYR A 104 4.66 7.35 11.13
N ASN A 105 3.77 8.14 10.51
CA ASN A 105 3.49 8.04 9.08
C ASN A 105 4.54 8.82 8.29
N ILE A 106 4.58 8.63 6.97
CA ILE A 106 5.47 9.43 6.12
C ILE A 106 5.20 10.93 6.29
N ASP A 107 6.26 11.72 6.49
CA ASP A 107 6.15 13.18 6.59
C ASP A 107 5.82 13.77 5.22
N VAL A 108 4.56 14.21 5.06
CA VAL A 108 4.03 14.72 3.79
C VAL A 108 4.69 16.03 3.38
N GLU A 109 5.10 16.86 4.32
CA GLU A 109 5.75 18.14 4.03
C GLU A 109 7.17 17.90 3.51
N LYS A 110 7.96 17.07 4.20
CA LYS A 110 9.30 16.67 3.74
C LYS A 110 9.25 15.92 2.41
N THR A 111 8.25 15.04 2.22
CA THR A 111 8.04 14.33 0.95
C THR A 111 7.76 15.31 -0.19
N THR A 112 6.89 16.28 0.05
CA THR A 112 6.54 17.33 -0.91
C THR A 112 7.78 18.16 -1.27
N ASP A 113 8.54 18.57 -0.28
CA ASP A 113 9.78 19.33 -0.46
C ASP A 113 10.81 18.56 -1.29
N PHE A 114 11.01 17.28 -1.00
CA PHE A 114 11.88 16.41 -1.81
C PHE A 114 11.43 16.36 -3.27
N ILE A 115 10.14 16.09 -3.52
CA ILE A 115 9.59 16.02 -4.88
C ILE A 115 9.78 17.35 -5.60
N LEU A 116 9.62 18.50 -4.94
CA LEU A 116 9.72 19.81 -5.57
C LEU A 116 11.17 20.29 -5.78
N LYS A 117 12.05 20.05 -4.82
CA LYS A 117 13.42 20.60 -4.78
C LYS A 117 14.44 19.64 -5.37
N GLU A 118 14.35 18.37 -5.01
CA GLU A 118 15.34 17.33 -5.35
C GLU A 118 15.02 16.57 -6.64
N THR A 119 13.84 16.79 -7.23
CA THR A 119 13.49 16.24 -8.55
C THR A 119 13.35 17.31 -9.61
N VAL A 120 13.46 16.90 -10.88
CA VAL A 120 13.12 17.70 -12.05
C VAL A 120 12.09 16.96 -12.87
N PHE A 121 11.02 17.65 -13.26
CA PHE A 121 10.02 17.08 -14.15
C PHE A 121 10.44 17.29 -15.60
N LYS A 122 10.79 16.21 -16.31
CA LYS A 122 11.28 16.24 -17.69
C LYS A 122 10.72 15.04 -18.46
N ASN A 123 10.29 15.28 -19.70
CA ASN A 123 9.75 14.25 -20.60
C ASN A 123 8.60 13.45 -19.97
N GLY A 124 7.76 14.11 -19.15
CA GLY A 124 6.63 13.48 -18.49
C GLY A 124 6.97 12.66 -17.24
N PHE A 125 8.20 12.72 -16.73
CA PHE A 125 8.61 11.97 -15.53
C PHE A 125 9.29 12.88 -14.51
N SER A 126 9.13 12.57 -13.23
CA SER A 126 9.96 13.12 -12.16
C SER A 126 11.28 12.36 -12.07
N ILE A 127 12.38 13.08 -12.27
CA ILE A 127 13.74 12.53 -12.23
C ILE A 127 14.46 13.07 -11.01
N ASN A 128 14.97 12.21 -10.15
CA ASN A 128 15.80 12.60 -9.02
C ASN A 128 17.11 13.23 -9.53
N ARG A 129 17.43 14.43 -9.04
CA ARG A 129 18.59 15.21 -9.50
C ARG A 129 19.91 14.54 -9.17
N SER A 130 19.99 13.84 -8.04
CA SER A 130 21.23 13.24 -7.55
C SER A 130 21.52 11.91 -8.25
N THR A 131 20.53 11.01 -8.30
CA THR A 131 20.69 9.65 -8.83
C THR A 131 20.41 9.53 -10.32
N LYS A 132 19.74 10.53 -10.91
CA LYS A 132 19.24 10.52 -12.30
C LYS A 132 18.19 9.45 -12.59
N ARG A 133 17.66 8.77 -11.57
CA ARG A 133 16.60 7.77 -11.68
C ARG A 133 15.21 8.42 -11.72
N LYS A 134 14.24 7.69 -12.25
CA LYS A 134 12.83 8.11 -12.23
C LYS A 134 12.23 7.83 -10.87
N VAL A 135 11.66 8.84 -10.23
CA VAL A 135 10.80 8.62 -9.06
C VAL A 135 9.45 8.17 -9.58
N LYS A 136 9.17 6.87 -9.48
CA LYS A 136 8.04 6.22 -10.12
C LYS A 136 6.82 6.16 -9.22
N ALA A 137 7.02 5.93 -7.93
CA ALA A 137 5.95 5.83 -6.97
C ALA A 137 6.32 6.40 -5.58
N VAL A 138 5.28 6.68 -4.79
CA VAL A 138 5.34 6.80 -3.34
C VAL A 138 4.57 5.61 -2.77
N LEU A 139 5.15 4.95 -1.78
CA LEU A 139 4.57 3.84 -1.05
C LEU A 139 4.35 4.26 0.42
N PRO A 140 3.32 5.07 0.73
CA PRO A 140 3.01 5.45 2.10
C PRO A 140 2.49 4.24 2.88
N VAL A 141 2.73 4.22 4.19
CA VAL A 141 2.26 3.17 5.10
C VAL A 141 1.34 3.83 6.13
N HIS A 142 0.22 3.20 6.45
CA HIS A 142 -0.71 3.65 7.48
C HIS A 142 -0.40 2.98 8.82
N VAL A 143 0.65 3.49 9.47
CA VAL A 143 1.27 2.86 10.63
C VAL A 143 0.30 2.79 11.80
N PHE A 144 0.19 1.61 12.41
CA PHE A 144 -0.68 1.28 13.54
C PHE A 144 -2.16 1.62 13.34
N GLY A 145 -2.59 1.64 12.07
CA GLY A 145 -3.95 2.00 11.69
C GLY A 145 -4.20 3.51 11.55
N ASN A 146 -3.21 4.37 11.78
CA ASN A 146 -3.34 5.80 11.55
C ASN A 146 -3.18 6.14 10.07
N ALA A 147 -4.18 6.80 9.49
CA ALA A 147 -4.13 7.21 8.09
C ALA A 147 -3.10 8.33 7.86
N ALA A 148 -2.24 8.14 6.87
CA ALA A 148 -1.27 9.15 6.42
C ALA A 148 -2.02 10.31 5.73
N LYS A 149 -1.53 11.55 5.82
CA LYS A 149 -2.21 12.75 5.32
C LYS A 149 -2.07 12.94 3.79
N LEU A 150 -2.61 12.00 3.00
CA LEU A 150 -2.27 11.86 1.58
C LEU A 150 -2.96 12.83 0.61
N HIS A 151 -3.99 13.58 1.01
CA HIS A 151 -4.80 14.39 0.09
C HIS A 151 -3.96 15.39 -0.74
N GLU A 152 -3.08 16.16 -0.10
CA GLU A 152 -2.22 17.11 -0.81
C GLU A 152 -1.08 16.42 -1.57
N LEU A 153 -0.51 15.36 -0.98
CA LEU A 153 0.53 14.57 -1.63
C LEU A 153 0.03 13.94 -2.93
N THR A 154 -1.20 13.43 -2.94
CA THR A 154 -1.84 12.83 -4.12
C THR A 154 -1.99 13.83 -5.25
N LYS A 155 -2.40 15.07 -4.95
CA LYS A 155 -2.49 16.13 -5.95
C LYS A 155 -1.13 16.45 -6.58
N LEU A 156 -0.07 16.50 -5.76
CA LEU A 156 1.28 16.73 -6.24
C LEU A 156 1.79 15.56 -7.09
N CYS A 157 1.64 14.33 -6.60
CA CYS A 157 2.11 13.12 -7.26
C CYS A 157 1.48 12.96 -8.66
N ARG A 158 0.17 13.24 -8.79
CA ARG A 158 -0.51 13.29 -10.11
C ARG A 158 0.13 14.30 -11.06
N LYS A 159 0.44 15.52 -10.60
CA LYS A 159 1.10 16.56 -11.43
C LYS A 159 2.54 16.18 -11.82
N ARG A 160 3.18 15.32 -11.02
CA ARG A 160 4.57 14.88 -11.19
C ARG A 160 4.70 13.51 -11.85
N ASN A 161 3.58 12.91 -12.27
CA ASN A 161 3.53 11.54 -12.79
C ASN A 161 4.21 10.52 -11.85
N ILE A 162 3.98 10.67 -10.56
CA ILE A 162 4.41 9.74 -9.51
C ILE A 162 3.15 9.02 -9.03
N LYS A 163 3.19 7.69 -8.98
CA LYS A 163 2.07 6.85 -8.54
C LYS A 163 2.02 6.72 -7.03
N ILE A 164 0.85 6.49 -6.45
CA ILE A 164 0.73 6.21 -5.01
C ILE A 164 0.21 4.79 -4.83
N VAL A 165 0.97 3.95 -4.13
CA VAL A 165 0.54 2.61 -3.72
C VAL A 165 0.48 2.58 -2.20
N GLU A 166 -0.72 2.62 -1.63
CA GLU A 166 -0.90 2.64 -0.18
C GLU A 166 -0.63 1.26 0.45
N ASP A 167 0.24 1.20 1.46
CA ASP A 167 0.29 0.06 2.39
C ASP A 167 -0.71 0.29 3.53
N ALA A 168 -1.88 -0.31 3.37
CA ALA A 168 -2.99 -0.30 4.33
C ALA A 168 -3.09 -1.59 5.18
N THR A 169 -2.00 -2.36 5.29
CA THR A 169 -1.98 -3.66 5.98
C THR A 169 -2.45 -3.55 7.44
N GLU A 170 -2.15 -2.43 8.10
CA GLU A 170 -2.49 -2.18 9.50
C GLU A 170 -3.75 -1.32 9.67
N SER A 171 -4.41 -0.93 8.57
CA SER A 171 -5.46 0.10 8.58
C SER A 171 -6.76 -0.30 7.87
N LEU A 172 -7.04 -1.60 7.74
CA LEU A 172 -8.27 -2.09 7.08
C LEU A 172 -9.57 -1.47 7.64
N GLY A 173 -9.62 -1.02 8.89
CA GLY A 173 -10.80 -0.37 9.48
C GLY A 173 -10.80 1.17 9.43
N THR A 174 -9.77 1.80 8.84
CA THR A 174 -9.54 3.23 8.97
C THR A 174 -10.18 4.02 7.83
N PHE A 175 -10.85 5.12 8.20
CA PHE A 175 -11.46 6.06 7.28
C PHE A 175 -10.97 7.47 7.54
N TYR A 176 -10.74 8.23 6.47
CA TYR A 176 -10.54 9.66 6.56
C TYR A 176 -11.83 10.34 7.02
N LYS A 177 -11.71 11.55 7.60
CA LYS A 177 -12.87 12.36 8.01
C LYS A 177 -13.82 12.69 6.85
N THR A 178 -13.29 12.69 5.64
CA THR A 178 -14.00 12.90 4.37
C THR A 178 -14.80 11.66 3.92
N GLY A 179 -14.57 10.50 4.54
CA GLY A 179 -15.35 9.28 4.36
C GLY A 179 -14.72 8.22 3.44
N GLU A 180 -13.59 8.53 2.80
CA GLU A 180 -12.77 7.58 2.05
C GLU A 180 -12.04 6.62 2.98
N HIS A 181 -11.87 5.39 2.52
CA HIS A 181 -11.15 4.34 3.24
C HIS A 181 -9.63 4.48 3.00
N SER A 182 -8.80 4.18 4.01
CA SER A 182 -7.34 4.15 3.84
C SER A 182 -6.92 2.95 2.98
N GLY A 183 -6.31 3.20 1.82
CA GLY A 183 -6.18 2.20 0.75
C GLY A 183 -7.08 2.46 -0.47
N THR A 184 -7.76 3.62 -0.52
CA THR A 184 -8.57 4.04 -1.68
C THR A 184 -8.25 5.44 -2.21
N LEU A 185 -7.22 6.10 -1.67
CA LEU A 185 -6.75 7.42 -2.15
C LEU A 185 -5.68 7.31 -3.25
N GLY A 186 -4.91 6.22 -3.22
CA GLY A 186 -3.85 5.89 -4.18
C GLY A 186 -4.35 5.56 -5.59
N ASP A 187 -3.41 5.10 -6.42
CA ASP A 187 -3.63 4.70 -7.81
C ASP A 187 -3.96 3.21 -7.98
#